data_AF-A0A0B3AMJ6-F1
#
_entry.id   AF-A0A0B3AMJ6-F1
#
_cell.length_a   1.000
_cell.length_b   1.000
_cell.length_c   1.000
_cell.angle_alpha   90.00
_cell.angle_beta   90.00
_cell.angle_gamma   90.00
#
_symmetry.space_group_name_H-M   'P 1'
#
loop_
_entity.id
_entity.type
_entity.pdbx_description
1 polymer ?
#
loop_
_entity_poly.entity_id
_entity_poly.type
_entity_poly.pdbx_seq_one_letter_code
_entity_poly.pdbx_strand_id
1 'polypeptide(L)'
;MLNKNEIISISIITLILAFTISLIQTTQAFLQMLLIVFLVLIVNITAKKITSFYLDSEIEIKMWEILRYGFQAHKQFKNPFPAGVFVPLILIAITFGKLKWMASLV
;
A
#
# COMPACT_ATOMS: atom_id res chain seq x y z
N MET A 1 -13.23 11.68 -7.97
CA MET A 1 -11.96 12.43 -8.18
C MET A 1 -10.95 12.04 -7.09
N LEU A 2 -9.64 12.24 -7.31
CA LEU A 2 -8.61 11.94 -6.30
C LEU A 2 -8.45 13.12 -5.33
N ASN A 3 -8.45 12.83 -4.03
CA ASN A 3 -8.22 13.83 -2.99
C ASN A 3 -6.71 14.00 -2.71
N LYS A 4 -6.31 15.15 -2.17
CA LYS A 4 -4.91 15.46 -1.82
C LYS A 4 -4.31 14.40 -0.89
N ASN A 5 -5.09 13.92 0.09
CA ASN A 5 -4.66 12.90 1.03
C ASN A 5 -4.39 11.56 0.32
N GLU A 6 -5.24 11.17 -0.64
CA GLU A 6 -5.05 9.95 -1.42
C GLU A 6 -3.76 10.02 -2.25
N ILE A 7 -3.47 11.17 -2.88
CA ILE A 7 -2.24 11.39 -3.65
C ILE A 7 -0.99 11.23 -2.76
N ILE A 8 -1.02 11.77 -1.54
CA ILE A 8 0.07 11.64 -0.58
C ILE A 8 0.25 10.17 -0.18
N SER A 9 -0.83 9.46 0.16
CA SER A 9 -0.78 8.04 0.51
C SER A 9 -0.23 7.19 -0.63
N ILE A 10 -0.66 7.44 -1.87
CA ILE A 10 -0.16 6.74 -3.07
C ILE A 10 1.34 7.00 -3.24
N SER A 11 1.79 8.24 -3.10
CA SER A 11 3.20 8.61 -3.26
C SER A 11 4.09 7.93 -2.20
N ILE A 12 3.66 7.95 -0.94
CA ILE A 12 4.37 7.30 0.17
C ILE A 12 4.46 5.79 -0.05
N ILE A 13 3.35 5.14 -0.39
CA ILE A 13 3.32 3.68 -0.60
C ILE A 13 4.12 3.27 -1.81
N THR A 14 4.09 4.06 -2.89
CA THR A 14 4.93 3.82 -4.08
C THR A 14 6.40 3.77 -3.67
N LEU A 15 6.86 4.75 -2.90
CA LEU A 15 8.26 4.85 -2.46
C LEU A 15 8.65 3.68 -1.56
N ILE A 16 7.78 3.32 -0.61
CA ILE A 16 8.02 2.20 0.32
C ILE A 16 8.06 0.87 -0.44
N LEU A 17 7.09 0.60 -1.31
CA LEU A 17 7.05 -0.65 -2.07
C LEU A 17 8.24 -0.77 -3.02
N ALA A 18 8.58 0.32 -3.74
CA ALA A 18 9.75 0.35 -4.61
C ALA A 18 11.04 0.05 -3.83
N PHE A 19 11.22 0.68 -2.66
CA PHE A 19 12.35 0.42 -1.77
C PHE A 19 12.37 -1.02 -1.28
N THR A 20 11.24 -1.52 -0.81
CA THR A 20 11.07 -2.88 -0.28
C THR A 20 11.44 -3.92 -1.35
N ILE A 21 10.95 -3.76 -2.58
CA ILE A 21 11.18 -4.73 -3.67
C ILE A 21 12.64 -4.72 -4.16
N SER A 22 13.29 -3.56 -4.15
CA SER A 22 14.65 -3.36 -4.68
C SER A 22 15.74 -3.38 -3.61
N LEU A 23 15.40 -3.64 -2.35
CA LEU A 23 16.32 -3.65 -1.20
C LEU A 23 17.59 -4.48 -1.42
N ILE A 24 17.50 -5.56 -2.20
CA ILE A 24 18.57 -6.53 -2.47
C ILE A 24 19.19 -6.31 -3.88
N GLN A 25 18.72 -5.31 -4.63
CA GLN A 25 19.08 -5.09 -6.03
C GLN A 25 19.94 -3.82 -6.22
N THR A 26 20.31 -3.51 -7.46
CA THR A 26 21.10 -2.32 -7.82
C THR A 26 20.26 -1.04 -7.77
N THR A 27 20.93 0.12 -7.64
CA THR A 27 20.27 1.44 -7.65
C THR A 27 19.45 1.70 -8.92
N GLN A 28 19.88 1.16 -10.07
CA GLN A 28 19.12 1.26 -11.31
C GLN A 28 17.81 0.47 -11.24
N ALA A 29 17.81 -0.69 -10.58
CA ALA A 29 16.61 -1.47 -10.37
C ALA A 29 15.61 -0.74 -9.46
N PHE A 30 16.07 0.04 -8.46
CA PHE A 30 15.18 0.87 -7.64
C PHE A 30 14.37 1.87 -8.49
N LEU A 31 15.01 2.60 -9.42
CA LEU A 31 14.33 3.56 -10.29
C LEU A 31 13.30 2.89 -11.21
N GLN A 32 13.65 1.73 -11.78
CA GLN A 32 12.73 0.94 -12.60
C GLN A 32 11.53 0.46 -11.78
N MET A 33 11.79 -0.07 -10.58
CA MET A 33 10.74 -0.55 -9.68
C MET A 33 9.82 0.58 -9.23
N LEU A 34 10.35 1.78 -8.98
CA LEU A 34 9.56 2.95 -8.60
C LEU A 34 8.55 3.33 -9.69
N LEU A 35 8.98 3.35 -10.95
CA LEU A 35 8.11 3.60 -12.09
C LEU A 35 7.05 2.51 -12.25
N ILE A 36 7.45 1.23 -12.19
CA ILE A 36 6.54 0.09 -12.36
C ILE A 36 5.47 0.09 -11.25
N VAL A 37 5.87 0.21 -9.99
CA VAL A 37 4.94 0.24 -8.85
C VAL A 37 3.96 1.41 -8.99
N PHE A 38 4.45 2.60 -9.35
CA PHE A 38 3.60 3.76 -9.55
C PHE A 38 2.54 3.53 -10.62
N LEU A 39 2.93 2.98 -11.78
CA LEU A 39 2.01 2.67 -12.87
C LEU A 39 0.96 1.64 -12.46
N VAL A 40 1.40 0.55 -11.81
CA VAL A 40 0.50 -0.51 -11.32
C VAL A 40 -0.52 0.06 -10.32
N LEU A 41 -0.09 0.91 -9.38
CA LEU A 41 -0.99 1.54 -8.42
C LEU A 41 -1.98 2.49 -9.08
N ILE A 42 -1.54 3.33 -10.02
CA ILE A 42 -2.45 4.24 -10.75
C ILE A 42 -3.50 3.45 -11.52
N VAL A 43 -3.11 2.42 -12.26
CA VAL A 43 -4.06 1.60 -13.03
C VAL A 43 -5.07 0.94 -12.10
N ASN A 44 -4.62 0.36 -10.98
CA ASN A 44 -5.50 -0.29 -10.01
C ASN A 44 -6.49 0.70 -9.38
N ILE A 45 -6.01 1.86 -8.92
CA ILE A 45 -6.84 2.88 -8.29
C ILE A 45 -7.84 3.48 -9.28
N THR A 46 -7.42 3.70 -10.52
CA THR A 46 -8.30 4.22 -11.57
C THR A 46 -9.39 3.20 -11.90
N ALA A 47 -9.04 1.92 -12.04
CA ALA A 47 -10.01 0.86 -12.26
C ALA A 47 -11.03 0.76 -11.11
N LYS A 48 -10.57 0.85 -9.86
CA LYS A 48 -11.42 0.90 -8.66
C LYS A 48 -12.37 2.10 -8.69
N LYS A 49 -11.86 3.31 -8.97
CA LYS A 49 -12.68 4.54 -9.03
C LYS A 49 -13.72 4.47 -10.16
N ILE A 50 -13.35 3.97 -11.34
CA ILE A 50 -14.28 3.77 -12.47
C ILE A 50 -15.37 2.77 -12.09
N THR A 51 -15.00 1.63 -11.51
CA THR A 51 -15.96 0.60 -11.10
C THR A 51 -16.91 1.13 -10.03
N SER A 52 -16.39 1.87 -9.05
CA SER A 52 -17.18 2.51 -7.99
C SER A 52 -18.21 3.49 -8.57
N PHE A 53 -17.81 4.28 -9.57
CA PHE A 53 -18.71 5.20 -10.26
C PHE A 53 -19.86 4.46 -10.97
N TYR A 54 -19.60 3.34 -11.63
CA TYR A 54 -20.65 2.53 -12.27
C TYR A 54 -21.57 1.81 -11.29
N LEU A 55 -21.13 1.60 -10.05
CA LEU A 55 -21.90 0.94 -8.99
C LEU A 55 -22.58 1.94 -8.06
N ASP A 56 -22.63 3.23 -8.43
CA ASP A 56 -23.15 4.32 -7.59
C ASP A 56 -22.59 4.29 -6.15
N SER A 57 -21.35 3.87 -6.02
CA SER A 57 -20.64 3.71 -4.75
C SER A 57 -19.54 4.75 -4.62
N GLU A 58 -19.23 5.16 -3.39
CA GLU A 58 -18.08 6.02 -3.11
C GLU A 58 -16.92 5.18 -2.58
N ILE A 59 -15.79 5.20 -3.30
CA ILE A 59 -14.55 4.56 -2.85
C ILE A 59 -13.53 5.61 -2.43
N GLU A 60 -13.12 5.53 -1.17
CA GLU A 60 -12.05 6.32 -0.59
C GLU A 60 -10.79 5.46 -0.50
N ILE A 61 -9.74 5.87 -1.19
CA ILE A 61 -8.48 5.13 -1.22
C ILE A 61 -7.73 5.44 0.08
N LYS A 62 -7.52 4.41 0.91
CA LYS A 62 -6.80 4.56 2.18
C LYS A 62 -5.63 3.61 2.26
N MET A 63 -4.64 4.02 3.04
CA MET A 63 -3.59 3.12 3.47
C MET A 63 -4.20 2.02 4.34
N TRP A 64 -3.71 0.79 4.19
CA TRP A 64 -4.23 -0.29 5.01
C TRP A 64 -3.88 -0.06 6.49
N GLU A 65 -4.88 -0.09 7.35
CA GLU A 65 -4.76 0.17 8.78
C GLU A 65 -5.31 -1.02 9.59
N ILE A 66 -4.62 -1.36 10.68
CA ILE A 66 -5.09 -2.33 11.66
C ILE A 66 -5.66 -1.58 12.86
N LEU A 67 -6.96 -1.75 13.08
CA LEU A 67 -7.69 -1.09 14.17
C LEU A 67 -7.73 -1.92 15.46
N ARG A 68 -7.55 -3.25 15.36
CA ARG A 68 -7.73 -4.19 16.48
C ARG A 68 -6.54 -5.11 16.64
N TYR A 69 -6.28 -5.55 17.87
CA TYR A 69 -5.29 -6.57 18.16
C TYR A 69 -5.89 -7.74 18.95
N GLY A 70 -5.45 -8.95 18.62
CA GLY A 70 -5.96 -10.19 19.22
C GLY A 70 -7.37 -10.56 18.76
N PHE A 71 -8.00 -11.48 19.48
CA PHE A 71 -9.30 -12.08 19.12
C PHE A 71 -10.52 -11.37 19.73
N GLN A 72 -10.31 -10.44 20.65
CA GLN A 72 -11.39 -9.80 21.40
C GLN A 72 -11.79 -8.45 20.77
N ALA A 73 -13.07 -8.29 20.46
CA ALA A 73 -13.60 -7.11 19.74
C ALA A 73 -13.38 -5.76 20.46
N HIS A 74 -13.21 -5.77 21.78
CA HIS A 74 -12.97 -4.58 22.60
C HIS A 74 -11.50 -4.16 22.65
N LYS A 75 -10.58 -4.98 22.15
CA LYS A 75 -9.14 -4.67 22.11
C LYS A 75 -8.81 -3.91 20.83
N GLN A 76 -8.95 -2.60 20.90
CA GLN A 76 -8.68 -1.68 19.80
C GLN A 76 -7.42 -0.88 20.08
N PHE A 77 -6.67 -0.57 19.03
CA PHE A 77 -5.56 0.37 19.15
C PHE A 77 -6.12 1.78 19.32
N LYS A 78 -5.49 2.58 20.20
CA LYS A 78 -5.86 3.99 20.38
C LYS A 78 -5.67 4.80 19.09
N ASN A 79 -4.65 4.45 18.31
CA ASN A 79 -4.38 4.98 16.97
C ASN A 79 -4.28 3.81 15.98
N PRO A 80 -4.89 3.88 14.79
CA PRO A 80 -4.78 2.83 13.77
C PRO A 80 -3.32 2.57 13.42
N PHE A 81 -2.92 1.30 13.38
CA PHE A 81 -1.56 0.95 12.96
C PHE A 81 -1.48 0.89 11.43
N PRO A 82 -0.60 1.65 10.77
CA PRO A 82 -0.54 1.74 9.30
C PRO A 82 0.13 0.51 8.68
N ALA A 83 -0.59 -0.61 8.67
CA ALA A 83 -0.15 -1.90 8.17
C ALA A 83 0.30 -1.87 6.71
N GLY A 84 -0.28 -1.00 5.88
CA GLY A 84 0.12 -0.84 4.47
C GLY A 84 1.59 -0.47 4.28
N VAL A 85 2.23 0.12 5.29
CA VAL A 85 3.68 0.44 5.30
C VAL A 85 4.50 -0.66 5.94
N PHE A 86 4.08 -1.10 7.12
CA PHE A 86 4.88 -2.00 7.94
C PHE A 86 4.84 -3.46 7.47
N VAL A 87 3.72 -3.94 6.94
CA VAL A 87 3.58 -5.34 6.51
C VAL A 87 4.54 -5.69 5.37
N PRO A 88 4.67 -4.89 4.29
CA PRO A 88 5.71 -5.12 3.28
C PRO A 88 7.12 -5.21 3.84
N LEU A 89 7.49 -4.29 4.75
CA LEU A 89 8.82 -4.23 5.34
C LEU A 89 9.11 -5.45 6.23
N ILE A 90 8.18 -5.77 7.13
CA ILE A 90 8.31 -6.89 8.06
C ILE A 90 8.38 -8.22 7.30
N LEU A 91 7.52 -8.41 6.29
CA LEU A 91 7.51 -9.65 5.51
C LEU A 91 8.80 -9.85 4.73
N ILE A 92 9.36 -8.80 4.14
CA ILE A 92 10.66 -8.91 3.46
C ILE A 92 11.77 -9.23 4.45
N ALA A 93 11.78 -8.59 5.63
CA ALA A 93 12.79 -8.87 6.65
C ALA A 93 12.74 -10.33 7.12
N ILE A 94 11.55 -10.86 7.41
CA ILE A 94 11.38 -12.25 7.89
C ILE A 94 11.68 -13.27 6.79
N THR A 95 11.28 -12.99 5.56
CA THR A 95 11.44 -13.94 4.43
C THR A 95 12.76 -13.77 3.68
N PHE A 96 13.66 -12.91 4.15
CA PHE A 96 14.91 -12.55 3.47
C PHE A 96 14.69 -12.15 2.00
N GLY A 97 13.62 -11.38 1.75
CA GLY A 97 13.26 -10.87 0.42
C GLY A 97 12.62 -11.88 -0.54
N LYS A 98 12.29 -13.09 -0.09
CA LYS A 98 11.59 -14.09 -0.93
C LYS A 98 10.11 -13.75 -1.14
N LEU A 99 9.45 -13.16 -0.15
CA LEU A 99 8.03 -12.80 -0.22
C LEU A 99 7.88 -11.29 -0.26
N LYS A 100 7.31 -10.78 -1.35
CA LYS A 100 7.06 -9.35 -1.57
C LYS A 100 5.56 -9.08 -1.45
N TRP A 101 5.17 -8.37 -0.40
CA TRP A 101 3.77 -8.00 -0.18
C TRP A 101 3.43 -6.72 -0.96
N MET A 102 2.41 -6.79 -1.83
CA MET A 102 2.03 -5.68 -2.72
C MET A 102 0.74 -4.98 -2.28
N ALA A 103 0.01 -5.54 -1.30
CA ALA A 103 -1.27 -5.02 -0.86
C ALA A 103 -1.07 -3.96 0.26
N SER A 104 -1.02 -2.69 -0.14
CA SER A 104 -0.80 -1.58 0.79
C SER A 104 -1.91 -0.52 0.79
N LEU A 105 -2.73 -0.49 -0.26
CA LEU A 105 -3.87 0.42 -0.43
C LEU A 105 -5.16 -0.38 -0.51
N VAL A 106 -6.18 0.09 0.22
CA VAL A 106 -7.56 -0.39 0.14
C VAL A 106 -8.37 0.60 -0.66
#